data_AF-A0A9D1M153-F1
#
_entry.id   AF-A0A9D1M153-F1
#
_cell.length_a   1.000
_cell.length_b   1.000
_cell.length_c   1.000
_cell.angle_alpha   90.00
_cell.angle_beta   90.00
_cell.angle_gamma   90.00
#
_symmetry.space_group_name_H-M   'P 1'
#
loop_
_entity.id
_entity.type
_entity.pdbx_description
1 polymer ?
#
loop_
_entity_poly.entity_id
_entity_poly.type
_entity_poly.pdbx_seq_one_letter_code
_entity_poly.pdbx_strand_id
1 'polypeptide(L)'
;MNIQVQRTYSEVYGILNMMGKYYIKKIPTKLYQMIEKERDKNYNPQYDYNKTLDSQNVSKNALSMIALIHINYWSDQEEKREIKSVLFKNEQEIREKYNPDNLFKKREKTFEPPVEETKQDTQLIEKKENFIQKIFNKIQKIFKK
;
A
#
# COMPACT_ATOMS: atom_id res chain seq x y z
N MET A 1 8.27 -23.62 1.25
CA MET A 1 7.89 -22.35 0.59
C MET A 1 9.07 -21.38 0.66
N ASN A 2 9.17 -20.35 -0.18
CA ASN A 2 10.28 -19.38 -0.10
C ASN A 2 10.15 -18.54 1.19
N ILE A 3 11.24 -18.41 1.97
CA ILE A 3 11.25 -17.72 3.27
C ILE A 3 10.72 -16.28 3.20
N GLN A 4 10.98 -15.55 2.10
CA GLN A 4 10.48 -14.19 1.90
C GLN A 4 8.96 -14.17 1.75
N VAL A 5 8.37 -15.18 1.10
CA VAL A 5 6.91 -15.33 0.97
C VAL A 5 6.28 -15.65 2.33
N GLN A 6 6.90 -16.54 3.11
CA GLN A 6 6.44 -16.88 4.46
C GLN A 6 6.49 -15.66 5.40
N ARG A 7 7.51 -14.82 5.29
CA ARG A 7 7.60 -13.55 6.04
C ARG A 7 6.56 -12.54 5.59
N THR A 8 6.34 -12.38 4.28
CA THR A 8 5.24 -11.57 3.75
C THR A 8 3.88 -12.02 4.30
N TYR A 9 3.63 -13.33 4.42
CA TYR A 9 2.40 -13.84 5.05
C TYR A 9 2.34 -13.51 6.55
N SER A 10 3.47 -13.46 7.27
CA SER A 10 3.48 -13.02 8.68
C SER A 10 3.15 -11.54 8.84
N GLU A 11 3.65 -10.68 7.95
CA GLU A 11 3.30 -9.25 7.93
C GLU A 11 1.80 -9.07 7.63
N VAL A 12 1.28 -9.74 6.59
CA VAL A 12 -0.15 -9.71 6.25
C VAL A 12 -1.00 -10.23 7.42
N TYR A 13 -0.61 -11.34 8.05
CA TYR A 13 -1.30 -11.89 9.23
C TYR A 13 -1.32 -10.90 10.41
N GLY A 14 -0.19 -10.24 10.68
CA GLY A 14 -0.09 -9.19 11.70
C GLY A 14 -1.03 -8.01 11.42
N ILE A 15 -1.04 -7.51 10.18
CA ILE A 15 -1.93 -6.42 9.76
C ILE A 15 -3.40 -6.83 9.89
N LEU A 16 -3.78 -8.02 9.40
CA LEU A 16 -5.16 -8.52 9.48
C LEU A 16 -5.64 -8.63 10.93
N ASN A 17 -4.78 -9.08 11.85
CA ASN A 17 -5.12 -9.16 13.27
C ASN A 17 -5.21 -7.79 13.93
N MET A 18 -4.34 -6.83 13.58
CA MET A 18 -4.48 -5.42 13.97
C MET A 18 -5.80 -4.83 13.45
N MET A 19 -6.24 -5.21 12.24
CA MET A 19 -7.54 -4.78 11.71
C MET A 19 -8.74 -5.39 12.43
N GLY A 20 -8.54 -6.50 13.12
CA GLY A 20 -9.55 -7.12 13.95
C GLY A 20 -10.65 -7.86 13.18
N LYS A 21 -11.53 -8.50 13.97
CA LYS A 21 -12.43 -9.56 13.50
C LYS A 21 -13.41 -9.13 12.40
N TYR A 22 -13.81 -7.86 12.33
CA TYR A 22 -14.74 -7.37 11.30
C TYR A 22 -14.14 -7.46 9.89
N TYR A 23 -12.88 -7.06 9.70
CA TYR A 23 -12.21 -7.07 8.40
C TYR A 23 -11.74 -8.47 8.00
N ILE A 24 -11.33 -9.28 8.97
CA ILE A 24 -11.04 -10.71 8.76
C ILE A 24 -12.30 -11.44 8.25
N LYS A 25 -13.47 -11.20 8.84
CA LYS A 25 -14.74 -11.83 8.43
C LYS A 25 -15.19 -11.53 7.00
N LYS A 26 -14.72 -10.44 6.39
CA LYS A 26 -15.00 -10.10 4.97
C LYS A 26 -14.15 -10.91 3.98
N ILE A 27 -13.06 -11.54 4.44
CA ILE A 27 -12.13 -12.31 3.60
C ILE A 27 -12.59 -13.77 3.56
N PRO A 28 -12.48 -14.47 2.41
CA PRO A 28 -12.73 -15.91 2.33
C PRO A 28 -11.89 -16.67 3.37
N THR A 29 -12.55 -17.49 4.20
CA THR A 29 -11.91 -18.19 5.33
C THR A 29 -10.68 -19.01 4.90
N LYS A 30 -10.75 -19.67 3.73
CA LYS A 30 -9.65 -20.44 3.15
C LYS A 30 -8.41 -19.58 2.85
N LEU A 31 -8.58 -18.31 2.46
CA LEU A 31 -7.47 -17.38 2.21
C LEU A 31 -6.81 -16.95 3.53
N TYR A 32 -7.60 -16.61 4.56
CA TYR A 32 -7.05 -16.31 5.89
C TYR A 32 -6.31 -17.51 6.49
N GLN A 33 -6.90 -18.71 6.44
CA GLN A 33 -6.28 -19.95 6.92
C GLN A 33 -4.98 -20.29 6.16
N MET A 34 -4.92 -20.05 4.85
CA MET A 34 -3.70 -20.25 4.08
C MET A 34 -2.58 -19.30 4.53
N ILE A 35 -2.89 -18.00 4.70
CA ILE A 35 -1.95 -17.00 5.21
C ILE A 35 -1.49 -17.40 6.63
N GLU A 36 -2.40 -17.77 7.52
CA GLU A 36 -2.07 -18.20 8.87
C GLU A 36 -1.19 -19.46 8.90
N LYS A 37 -1.48 -20.45 8.05
CA LYS A 37 -0.76 -21.73 8.01
C LYS A 37 0.65 -21.57 7.45
N GLU A 38 0.79 -20.90 6.31
CA GLU A 38 2.02 -20.89 5.51
C GLU A 38 3.02 -19.80 5.94
N ARG A 39 2.65 -18.90 6.86
CA ARG A 39 3.51 -17.84 7.38
C ARG A 39 4.71 -18.35 8.20
N ASP A 40 5.75 -17.52 8.25
CA ASP A 40 6.93 -17.75 9.10
C ASP A 40 6.54 -17.58 10.58
N LYS A 41 6.42 -18.69 11.32
CA LYS A 41 6.04 -18.67 12.74
C LYS A 41 7.11 -18.05 13.65
N ASN A 42 8.34 -17.90 13.20
CA ASN A 42 9.43 -17.29 13.95
C ASN A 42 9.51 -15.77 13.73
N TYR A 43 8.90 -15.26 12.66
CA TYR A 43 8.78 -13.84 12.37
C TYR A 43 7.35 -13.36 12.64
N ASN A 44 7.14 -12.64 13.76
CA ASN A 44 5.81 -12.22 14.23
C ASN A 44 5.73 -10.69 14.41
N PRO A 45 5.81 -9.88 13.33
CA PRO A 45 5.71 -8.43 13.44
C PRO A 45 4.36 -8.01 14.03
N GLN A 46 4.40 -7.00 14.91
CA GLN A 46 3.22 -6.42 15.54
C GLN A 46 3.03 -4.99 15.03
N TYR A 47 1.79 -4.63 14.72
CA TYR A 47 1.46 -3.33 14.13
C TYR A 47 0.50 -2.56 15.01
N ASP A 48 0.71 -1.25 15.07
CA ASP A 48 -0.07 -0.28 15.83
C ASP A 48 -1.07 0.42 14.90
N TYR A 49 -2.33 0.42 15.33
CA TYR A 49 -3.45 1.10 14.71
C TYR A 49 -3.18 2.61 14.53
N ASN A 50 -2.36 3.21 15.40
CA ASN A 50 -2.14 4.64 15.50
C ASN A 50 -0.93 5.17 14.70
N LYS A 51 -0.25 4.32 13.90
CA LYS A 51 1.00 4.66 13.20
C LYS A 51 0.91 4.40 11.70
N THR A 52 1.49 5.27 10.87
CA THR A 52 1.52 5.11 9.40
C THR A 52 2.30 3.87 8.97
N LEU A 53 1.89 3.20 7.88
CA LEU A 53 2.58 1.99 7.37
C LEU A 53 4.07 2.22 7.09
N ASP A 54 4.43 3.40 6.56
CA ASP A 54 5.82 3.77 6.28
C ASP A 54 6.69 3.77 7.55
N SER A 55 6.12 4.18 8.69
CA SER A 55 6.80 4.16 10.00
C SER A 55 6.87 2.76 10.65
N GLN A 56 6.23 1.76 10.03
CA GLN A 56 6.08 0.40 10.57
C GLN A 56 6.81 -0.67 9.73
N ASN A 57 7.65 -0.28 8.77
CA ASN A 57 8.54 -1.16 8.01
C ASN A 57 7.83 -2.37 7.33
N VAL A 58 6.62 -2.15 6.80
CA VAL A 58 5.88 -3.19 6.05
C VAL A 58 6.50 -3.40 4.67
N SER A 59 6.76 -4.64 4.27
CA SER A 59 7.36 -4.96 2.97
C SER A 59 6.42 -4.59 1.82
N LYS A 60 7.01 -4.21 0.68
CA LYS A 60 6.26 -3.92 -0.57
C LYS A 60 5.34 -5.09 -0.96
N ASN A 61 5.79 -6.33 -0.75
CA ASN A 61 4.99 -7.53 -1.04
C ASN A 61 3.76 -7.64 -0.13
N ALA A 62 3.90 -7.38 1.18
CA ALA A 62 2.77 -7.38 2.10
C ALA A 62 1.80 -6.23 1.81
N LEU A 63 2.31 -5.03 1.51
CA LEU A 63 1.51 -3.90 1.04
C LEU A 63 0.70 -4.26 -0.21
N SER A 64 1.31 -4.93 -1.20
CA SER A 64 0.61 -5.41 -2.40
C SER A 64 -0.49 -6.43 -2.09
N MET A 65 -0.26 -7.38 -1.18
CA MET A 65 -1.29 -8.34 -0.77
C MET A 65 -2.44 -7.67 -0.02
N ILE A 66 -2.15 -6.72 0.88
CA ILE A 66 -3.18 -5.93 1.58
C ILE A 66 -4.00 -5.08 0.60
N ALA A 67 -3.37 -4.50 -0.43
CA ALA A 67 -4.07 -3.76 -1.48
C ALA A 67 -5.02 -4.66 -2.29
N LEU A 68 -4.59 -5.87 -2.65
CA LEU A 68 -5.47 -6.86 -3.31
C LEU A 68 -6.63 -7.29 -2.40
N ILE A 69 -6.39 -7.45 -1.09
CA ILE A 69 -7.45 -7.78 -0.13
C ILE A 69 -8.46 -6.62 -0.02
N HIS A 70 -7.99 -5.36 0.05
CA HIS A 70 -8.85 -4.17 0.10
C HIS A 70 -9.78 -4.09 -1.12
N ILE A 71 -9.20 -4.11 -2.32
CA ILE A 71 -9.93 -4.02 -3.60
C ILE A 71 -10.97 -5.12 -3.75
N ASN A 72 -10.65 -6.35 -3.32
CA ASN A 72 -11.56 -7.49 -3.50
C ASN A 72 -12.65 -7.54 -2.42
N TYR A 73 -12.31 -7.33 -1.15
CA TYR A 73 -13.17 -7.73 -0.01
C TYR A 73 -13.60 -6.60 0.92
N TRP A 74 -12.93 -5.44 0.91
CA TRP A 74 -13.25 -4.34 1.83
C TRP A 74 -13.91 -3.14 1.12
N SER A 75 -13.48 -2.84 -0.11
CA SER A 75 -14.02 -1.76 -0.95
C SER A 75 -15.43 -2.04 -1.50
N ASP A 76 -16.21 -0.97 -1.63
CA ASP A 76 -17.46 -0.95 -2.40
C ASP A 76 -17.25 -0.77 -3.92
N GLN A 77 -18.31 -0.59 -4.69
CA GLN A 77 -18.25 -0.46 -6.15
C GLN A 77 -17.73 0.90 -6.62
N GLU A 78 -17.93 1.97 -5.85
CA GLU A 78 -17.47 3.31 -6.20
C GLU A 78 -15.97 3.43 -5.96
N GLU A 79 -15.49 3.00 -4.80
CA GLU A 79 -14.06 2.95 -4.48
C GLU A 79 -13.29 2.06 -5.49
N LYS A 80 -13.86 0.92 -5.90
CA LYS A 80 -13.26 0.07 -6.95
C LYS A 80 -13.16 0.78 -8.31
N ARG A 81 -14.11 1.65 -8.67
CA ARG A 81 -14.05 2.44 -9.92
C ARG A 81 -12.96 3.50 -9.85
N GLU A 82 -12.85 4.22 -8.73
CA GLU A 82 -11.77 5.19 -8.51
C GLU A 82 -10.39 4.52 -8.63
N ILE A 83 -10.19 3.39 -7.94
CA ILE A 83 -8.91 2.65 -7.97
C ILE A 83 -8.56 2.22 -9.40
N LYS A 84 -9.52 1.69 -10.17
CA LYS A 84 -9.30 1.33 -11.58
C LYS A 84 -8.92 2.54 -12.44
N SER A 85 -9.57 3.69 -12.23
CA SER A 85 -9.27 4.93 -12.97
C SER A 85 -7.83 5.41 -12.71
N VAL A 86 -7.36 5.34 -11.47
CA VAL A 86 -5.96 5.68 -11.12
C VAL A 86 -4.98 4.72 -11.79
N LEU A 87 -5.22 3.40 -11.72
CA LEU A 87 -4.34 2.40 -12.34
C LEU A 87 -4.24 2.58 -13.86
N PHE A 88 -5.36 2.82 -14.54
CA PHE A 88 -5.39 3.01 -15.99
C PHE A 88 -4.63 4.26 -16.46
N LYS A 89 -4.72 5.37 -15.71
CA LYS A 89 -3.96 6.59 -16.00
C LYS A 89 -2.45 6.38 -15.84
N ASN A 90 -2.03 5.74 -14.74
CA ASN A 90 -0.62 5.41 -14.51
C ASN A 90 -0.04 4.56 -15.66
N GLU A 91 -0.81 3.60 -16.20
CA GLU A 91 -0.37 2.76 -17.31
C GLU A 91 -0.18 3.57 -18.61
N GLN A 92 -1.07 4.53 -18.91
CA GLN A 92 -0.90 5.43 -20.05
C GLN A 92 0.32 6.33 -19.91
N GLU A 93 0.52 6.97 -18.74
CA GLU A 93 1.69 7.83 -18.49
C GLU A 93 3.01 7.06 -18.69
N ILE A 94 3.07 5.78 -18.27
CA ILE A 94 4.22 4.90 -18.51
C ILE A 94 4.38 4.62 -20.02
N ARG A 95 3.31 4.25 -20.72
CA ARG A 95 3.34 3.98 -22.18
C ARG A 95 3.79 5.21 -22.98
N GLU A 96 3.36 6.41 -22.62
CA GLU A 96 3.77 7.66 -23.26
C GLU A 96 5.22 8.03 -22.98
N LYS A 97 5.66 7.91 -21.72
CA LYS A 97 7.02 8.24 -21.26
C LYS A 97 8.08 7.35 -21.89
N TYR A 98 7.76 6.07 -22.12
CA TYR A 98 8.65 5.07 -22.70
C TYR A 98 8.31 4.69 -24.16
N ASN A 99 7.46 5.46 -24.83
CA ASN A 99 7.22 5.30 -26.27
C ASN A 99 8.53 5.59 -27.05
N PRO A 100 9.05 4.65 -27.87
CA PRO A 100 10.24 4.86 -28.69
C PRO A 100 10.23 6.17 -29.49
N ASP A 101 9.10 6.50 -30.11
CA ASP A 101 8.96 7.72 -30.94
C ASP A 101 9.13 9.01 -30.15
N ASN A 102 8.87 8.98 -28.84
CA ASN A 102 9.03 10.11 -27.92
C ASN A 102 10.43 10.14 -27.30
N LEU A 103 11.06 8.98 -27.10
CA LEU A 103 12.39 8.85 -26.50
C LEU A 103 13.50 9.47 -27.37
N PHE A 104 13.38 9.38 -28.70
CA PHE A 104 14.36 9.99 -29.61
C PHE A 104 14.13 11.48 -29.90
N LYS A 105 12.91 12.00 -29.70
CA LYS A 105 12.58 13.43 -29.93
C LYS A 105 12.99 14.37 -28.80
N LYS A 106 13.34 13.86 -27.61
CA LYS A 106 13.54 14.67 -26.39
C LYS A 106 14.96 15.20 -26.14
N ARG A 107 15.92 15.02 -27.07
CA ARG A 107 17.33 15.36 -26.84
C ARG A 107 17.71 16.85 -26.96
N GLU A 108 16.80 17.75 -27.35
CA GLU A 108 17.16 19.12 -27.73
C GLU A 108 16.88 20.25 -26.73
N LYS A 109 16.27 20.03 -25.55
CA LYS A 109 15.87 21.15 -24.67
C LYS A 109 16.22 21.01 -23.17
N THR A 110 17.28 21.75 -22.83
CA THR A 110 17.50 22.59 -21.63
C THR A 110 17.79 21.95 -20.25
N PHE A 111 18.89 22.44 -19.64
CA PHE A 111 19.29 22.23 -18.24
C PHE A 111 18.84 23.42 -17.38
N GLU A 112 18.18 23.19 -16.24
CA GLU A 112 18.11 24.14 -15.10
C GLU A 112 18.13 23.37 -13.76
N PRO A 113 18.79 23.88 -12.70
CA PRO A 113 18.94 23.20 -11.40
C PRO A 113 17.81 23.51 -10.39
N PRO A 114 17.54 22.63 -9.40
CA PRO A 114 16.53 22.84 -8.37
C PRO A 114 17.06 23.57 -7.12
N VAL A 115 16.16 24.20 -6.35
CA VAL A 115 16.43 24.82 -5.04
C VAL A 115 15.47 24.25 -3.99
N GLU A 116 15.96 24.00 -2.78
CA GLU A 116 15.21 23.43 -1.65
C GLU A 116 14.77 24.50 -0.64
N GLU A 117 13.62 24.31 0.03
CA GLU A 117 13.33 24.95 1.32
C GLU A 117 12.71 23.95 2.31
N THR A 118 13.23 23.95 3.54
CA THR A 118 12.76 23.16 4.70
C THR A 118 12.10 24.05 5.74
N LYS A 119 10.94 23.64 6.28
CA LYS A 119 10.38 24.19 7.54
C LYS A 119 9.76 23.08 8.39
N GLN A 120 10.05 23.11 9.69
CA GLN A 120 9.54 22.21 10.73
C GLN A 120 8.47 22.93 11.59
N ASP A 121 7.86 22.14 12.47
CA ASP A 121 7.07 22.46 13.68
C ASP A 121 5.54 22.33 13.65
N THR A 122 4.85 21.98 14.75
CA THR A 122 5.11 21.02 15.88
C THR A 122 3.83 20.97 16.75
N GLN A 123 3.45 19.80 17.28
CA GLN A 123 2.48 19.54 18.39
C GLN A 123 1.04 20.12 18.33
N LEU A 124 0.03 19.23 18.35
CA LEU A 124 -0.77 18.89 19.55
C LEU A 124 -1.80 17.78 19.23
N ILE A 125 -2.21 17.01 20.24
CA ILE A 125 -2.95 15.75 20.06
C ILE A 125 -4.45 15.95 20.35
N GLU A 126 -5.29 15.88 19.32
CA GLU A 126 -6.72 15.54 19.47
C GLU A 126 -6.96 14.09 19.04
N LYS A 127 -7.69 13.32 19.86
CA LYS A 127 -7.60 11.85 19.86
C LYS A 127 -8.95 11.15 19.62
N LYS A 128 -9.30 10.98 18.33
CA LYS A 128 -10.23 10.01 17.68
C LYS A 128 -10.48 10.56 16.26
N GLU A 129 -10.50 9.83 15.15
CA GLU A 129 -10.56 8.39 14.84
C GLU A 129 -9.72 8.14 13.58
N ASN A 130 -9.39 6.89 13.22
CA ASN A 130 -8.63 6.63 12.00
C ASN A 130 -8.76 5.18 11.53
N PHE A 131 -9.37 4.83 10.38
CA PHE A 131 -9.58 3.42 9.98
C PHE A 131 -8.68 2.96 8.81
N ILE A 132 -7.49 2.37 9.01
CA ILE A 132 -6.71 2.35 10.25
C ILE A 132 -5.75 3.56 10.36
N GLN A 133 -5.41 4.22 9.24
CA GLN A 133 -5.16 5.69 9.25
C GLN A 133 -5.13 6.34 7.85
N LYS A 134 -5.73 5.84 6.76
CA LYS A 134 -7.06 5.21 6.59
C LYS A 134 -7.00 4.08 5.53
N ILE A 135 -6.82 2.80 5.94
CA ILE A 135 -5.67 1.95 5.53
C ILE A 135 -5.17 2.28 4.10
N PHE A 136 -4.26 3.27 3.96
CA PHE A 136 -3.57 4.04 5.00
C PHE A 136 -3.07 5.45 4.57
N ASN A 137 -3.47 6.15 3.49
CA ASN A 137 -4.81 6.40 2.92
C ASN A 137 -5.03 5.97 1.44
N LYS A 138 -5.82 4.94 1.16
CA LYS A 138 -6.12 4.45 -0.22
C LYS A 138 -4.93 3.97 -1.11
N ILE A 139 -3.88 3.26 -0.69
CA ILE A 139 -3.45 2.82 0.65
C ILE A 139 -2.33 3.74 1.19
N GLN A 140 -1.73 4.63 0.39
CA GLN A 140 -1.51 6.06 0.70
C GLN A 140 -1.35 6.82 -0.62
N LYS A 141 -2.46 6.91 -1.37
CA LYS A 141 -2.49 6.83 -2.84
C LYS A 141 -2.02 5.43 -3.28
N ILE A 142 -2.29 5.00 -4.51
CA ILE A 142 -1.45 4.00 -5.18
C ILE A 142 -0.46 4.82 -6.02
N PHE A 143 0.29 5.68 -5.31
CA PHE A 143 1.72 5.49 -5.03
C PHE A 143 2.47 5.48 -6.39
N LYS A 144 2.35 6.51 -7.25
CA LYS A 144 2.57 7.95 -7.02
C LYS A 144 3.92 8.18 -6.32
N LYS A 145 5.03 8.44 -7.01
CA LYS A 145 5.25 8.91 -8.41
C LYS A 145 6.38 8.10 -9.07
#